data_AF-F8NEG6-F1
#
_entry.id   AF-F8NEG6-F1
#
_cell.length_a   1.000
_cell.length_b   1.000
_cell.length_c   1.000
_cell.angle_alpha   90.00
_cell.angle_beta   90.00
_cell.angle_gamma   90.00
#
_symmetry.space_group_name_H-M   'P 1'
#
loop_
_entity.id
_entity.type
_entity.pdbx_description
1 polymer ?
#
loop_
_entity_poly.entity_id
_entity_poly.type
_entity_poly.pdbx_seq_one_letter_code
_entity_poly.pdbx_strand_id
1 'polypeptide(L)'
;MAAEATETTDTLSLGMILVDKDEEWKGQRSAMGGLFPFTISFLLGLGEPYPGDLPSANWESPYYGGQFNATHTLNNKYLISDDLRPEEDWVNILTDLLLNPDFDLVRWYTRKSGQQIGWTKREWQNYCKFSRTTLRMRDPISRRATRLLNKGAPYFGESLTQYASEDRFLLTTQSVDGIPSWYIVNDRHLMFQVITLRDLLRKLQFDVVNWYDKTVERSLQTLCDKLLSDREESAVLNWLYQEPEIIS
;
A
#
# COMPACT_ATOMS: atom_id res chain seq x y z
N MET A 1 -1.36 -10.81 51.15
CA MET A 1 -2.14 -11.13 49.94
C MET A 1 -2.42 -9.82 49.23
N ALA A 2 -1.63 -9.51 48.21
CA ALA A 2 -1.80 -8.32 47.39
C ALA A 2 -2.61 -8.72 46.15
N ALA A 3 -3.68 -7.97 45.87
CA ALA A 3 -4.48 -8.12 44.66
C ALA A 3 -3.93 -7.15 43.61
N GLU A 4 -3.43 -7.69 42.50
CA GLU A 4 -3.06 -6.92 41.31
C GLU A 4 -4.33 -6.41 40.62
N ALA A 5 -4.42 -5.10 40.46
CA ALA A 5 -5.43 -4.46 39.63
C ALA A 5 -4.95 -4.50 38.17
N THR A 6 -5.62 -5.29 37.34
CA THR A 6 -5.46 -5.25 35.89
C THR A 6 -6.18 -4.03 35.34
N GLU A 7 -5.42 -3.02 34.90
CA GLU A 7 -5.92 -1.92 34.08
C GLU A 7 -6.39 -2.47 32.72
N THR A 8 -7.69 -2.48 32.50
CA THR A 8 -8.28 -2.65 31.18
C THR A 8 -8.22 -1.31 30.45
N THR A 9 -7.32 -1.19 29.49
CA THR A 9 -7.28 -0.07 28.55
C THR A 9 -8.50 -0.17 27.63
N ASP A 10 -9.58 0.52 28.00
CA ASP A 10 -10.74 0.74 27.12
C ASP A 10 -10.28 1.55 25.92
N THR A 11 -9.96 0.84 24.84
CA THR A 11 -9.74 1.45 23.54
C THR A 11 -11.09 1.97 23.06
N LEU A 12 -11.27 3.29 23.07
CA LEU A 12 -12.40 3.97 22.45
C LEU A 12 -12.43 3.59 20.95
N SER A 13 -13.14 2.51 20.64
CA SER A 13 -13.47 2.13 19.28
C SER A 13 -14.45 3.18 18.76
N LEU A 14 -13.93 4.17 18.01
CA LEU A 14 -14.79 5.06 17.24
C LEU A 14 -15.64 4.18 16.32
N GLY A 15 -16.95 4.18 16.57
CA GLY A 15 -17.92 3.33 15.89
C GLY A 15 -17.74 3.39 14.37
N MET A 16 -17.85 2.22 13.74
CA MET A 16 -17.70 1.98 12.31
C MET A 16 -18.54 2.96 11.48
N ILE A 17 -17.91 4.00 10.91
CA ILE A 17 -18.57 4.95 10.01
C ILE A 17 -18.62 4.33 8.61
N LEU A 18 -19.78 3.85 8.19
CA LEU A 18 -20.02 3.44 6.80
C LEU A 18 -20.24 4.71 5.96
N VAL A 19 -19.34 4.97 5.01
CA VAL A 19 -19.38 6.18 4.17
C VAL A 19 -20.33 6.02 2.98
N ASP A 20 -21.11 7.07 2.74
CA ASP A 20 -22.12 7.22 1.69
C ASP A 20 -21.55 7.16 0.25
N LYS A 21 -22.34 6.68 -0.72
CA LYS A 21 -21.84 6.24 -2.04
C LYS A 21 -21.74 7.33 -3.13
N ASP A 22 -22.19 8.56 -2.88
CA ASP A 22 -22.63 9.47 -3.96
C ASP A 22 -21.84 10.78 -4.14
N GLU A 23 -20.53 10.82 -3.90
CA GLU A 23 -19.72 12.01 -4.21
C GLU A 23 -18.99 11.94 -5.57
N GLU A 24 -19.08 13.02 -6.35
CA GLU A 24 -18.47 13.20 -7.67
C GLU A 24 -17.04 13.78 -7.55
N TRP A 25 -16.05 13.11 -8.14
CA TRP A 25 -14.62 13.27 -7.82
C TRP A 25 -13.88 14.23 -8.78
N LYS A 26 -13.20 15.26 -8.25
CA LYS A 26 -12.38 16.22 -9.02
C LYS A 26 -10.90 16.16 -8.61
N GLY A 27 -10.15 15.22 -9.18
CA GLY A 27 -8.69 15.14 -9.03
C GLY A 27 -8.09 13.82 -9.50
N GLN A 28 -7.36 13.82 -10.61
CA GLN A 28 -6.86 12.57 -11.23
C GLN A 28 -5.57 12.02 -10.57
N ARG A 29 -4.88 12.80 -9.72
CA ARG A 29 -3.55 12.45 -9.19
C ARG A 29 -3.57 11.36 -8.12
N SER A 30 -4.70 11.19 -7.43
CA SER A 30 -4.83 10.30 -6.28
C SER A 30 -5.74 9.10 -6.54
N ALA A 31 -6.21 8.94 -7.79
CA ALA A 31 -6.98 7.78 -8.20
C ALA A 31 -6.14 6.49 -8.06
N MET A 32 -6.81 5.40 -7.64
CA MET A 32 -6.20 4.07 -7.52
C MET A 32 -5.42 3.70 -8.79
N GLY A 33 -5.95 4.06 -9.96
CA GLY A 33 -5.31 3.83 -11.25
C GLY A 33 -5.00 2.35 -11.48
N GLY A 34 -4.04 2.05 -12.35
CA GLY A 34 -3.61 0.68 -12.58
C GLY A 34 -3.04 0.04 -11.31
N LEU A 35 -3.63 -1.08 -10.87
CA LEU A 35 -3.24 -1.79 -9.65
C LEU A 35 -1.84 -2.43 -9.75
N PHE A 36 -1.54 -3.00 -10.91
CA PHE A 36 -0.35 -3.83 -11.10
C PHE A 36 0.92 -3.08 -11.49
N PRO A 37 0.92 -2.01 -12.32
CA PRO A 37 2.15 -1.40 -12.78
C PRO A 37 3.14 -1.01 -11.69
N PHE A 38 2.65 -0.40 -10.61
CA PHE A 38 3.49 -0.07 -9.47
C PHE A 38 4.06 -1.32 -8.78
N THR A 39 3.21 -2.34 -8.54
CA THR A 39 3.63 -3.56 -7.84
C THR A 39 4.62 -4.36 -8.67
N ILE A 40 4.41 -4.43 -10.00
CA ILE A 40 5.32 -5.06 -10.95
C ILE A 40 6.67 -4.37 -10.91
N SER A 41 6.70 -3.05 -11.13
CA SER A 41 7.94 -2.27 -11.14
C SER A 41 8.71 -2.40 -9.84
N PHE A 42 8.00 -2.30 -8.70
CA PHE A 42 8.59 -2.46 -7.38
C PHE A 42 9.19 -3.84 -7.14
N LEU A 43 8.43 -4.91 -7.40
CA LEU A 43 8.91 -6.27 -7.16
C LEU A 43 10.06 -6.63 -8.09
N LEU A 44 9.97 -6.24 -9.36
CA LEU A 44 11.03 -6.51 -10.32
C LEU A 44 12.31 -5.74 -9.95
N GLY A 45 12.21 -4.49 -9.53
CA GLY A 45 13.38 -3.73 -9.04
C GLY A 45 14.06 -4.37 -7.82
N LEU A 46 13.29 -4.99 -6.93
CA LEU A 46 13.87 -5.75 -5.80
C LEU A 46 14.53 -7.08 -6.22
N GLY A 47 14.19 -7.59 -7.40
CA GLY A 47 14.66 -8.87 -7.92
C GLY A 47 15.94 -8.78 -8.74
N GLU A 48 16.44 -7.57 -9.01
CA GLU A 48 17.67 -7.34 -9.75
C GLU A 48 18.89 -7.97 -9.04
N PRO A 49 19.91 -8.43 -9.81
CA PRO A 49 20.00 -8.40 -11.27
C PRO A 49 19.31 -9.58 -11.97
N TYR A 50 18.98 -9.39 -13.24
CA TYR A 50 18.37 -10.36 -14.14
C TYR A 50 19.36 -11.01 -15.11
N PRO A 51 18.97 -12.13 -15.74
CA PRO A 51 19.77 -12.76 -16.78
C PRO A 51 20.08 -11.79 -17.93
N GLY A 52 21.35 -11.65 -18.27
CA GLY A 52 21.81 -10.75 -19.33
C GLY A 52 22.18 -9.35 -18.83
N ASP A 53 21.85 -9.00 -17.59
CA ASP A 53 22.24 -7.72 -17.02
C ASP A 53 23.77 -7.67 -16.89
N LEU A 54 24.35 -6.64 -17.51
CA LEU A 54 25.77 -6.36 -17.32
C LEU A 54 25.98 -5.95 -15.85
N PRO A 55 27.02 -6.45 -15.17
CA PRO A 55 27.39 -5.96 -13.87
C PRO A 55 27.88 -4.52 -14.02
N SER A 56 26.97 -3.55 -13.98
CA SER A 56 27.36 -2.15 -14.09
C SER A 56 27.95 -1.70 -12.75
N ALA A 57 29.14 -1.09 -12.81
CA ALA A 57 29.83 -0.57 -11.63
C ALA A 57 29.07 0.58 -10.95
N ASN A 58 28.02 1.10 -11.60
CA ASN A 58 27.21 2.23 -11.15
C ASN A 58 25.74 1.82 -10.96
N TRP A 59 25.47 0.70 -10.27
CA TRP A 59 24.17 0.47 -9.64
C TRP A 59 23.97 1.49 -8.50
N GLU A 60 23.94 2.77 -8.83
CA GLU A 60 23.57 3.84 -7.93
C GLU A 60 22.06 3.74 -7.70
N SER A 61 21.72 2.89 -6.72
CA SER A 61 20.51 2.93 -5.91
C SER A 61 19.17 2.74 -6.66
N PRO A 62 18.41 1.66 -6.40
CA PRO A 62 17.13 1.31 -7.05
C PRO A 62 15.95 2.26 -6.76
N TYR A 63 16.20 3.49 -6.31
CA TYR A 63 15.22 4.24 -5.54
C TYR A 63 14.35 5.24 -6.33
N TYR A 64 14.69 5.66 -7.57
CA TYR A 64 13.95 6.82 -8.14
C TYR A 64 13.48 6.77 -9.60
N GLY A 65 13.70 5.71 -10.37
CA GLY A 65 13.19 5.66 -11.75
C GLY A 65 13.17 4.25 -12.32
N GLY A 66 12.37 3.37 -11.69
CA GLY A 66 12.42 1.92 -11.87
C GLY A 66 12.66 1.46 -13.31
N GLN A 67 13.68 0.62 -13.48
CA GLN A 67 14.06 -0.08 -14.72
C GLN A 67 12.86 -0.73 -15.44
N PHE A 68 11.86 -1.14 -14.67
CA PHE A 68 10.69 -1.83 -15.17
C PHE A 68 9.49 -0.92 -15.26
N ASN A 69 8.92 -0.85 -16.46
CA ASN A 69 7.61 -0.27 -16.71
C ASN A 69 6.60 -1.37 -17.05
N ALA A 70 5.35 -1.20 -16.63
CA ALA A 70 4.29 -2.12 -17.02
C ALA A 70 3.08 -1.36 -17.55
N THR A 71 2.62 -1.74 -18.73
CA THR A 71 1.46 -1.13 -19.38
C THR A 71 0.39 -2.19 -19.59
N HIS A 72 -0.87 -1.84 -19.33
CA HIS A 72 -1.99 -2.75 -19.60
C HIS A 72 -2.20 -2.82 -21.11
N THR A 73 -2.30 -4.03 -21.65
CA THR A 73 -2.56 -4.27 -23.07
C THR A 73 -3.94 -4.88 -23.28
N LEU A 74 -4.37 -4.97 -24.53
CA LEU A 74 -5.59 -5.69 -24.88
C LEU A 74 -5.48 -7.17 -24.48
N ASN A 75 -6.61 -7.80 -24.16
CA ASN A 75 -6.73 -9.22 -23.77
C ASN A 75 -6.26 -9.56 -22.35
N ASN A 76 -6.51 -8.67 -21.37
CA ASN A 76 -6.26 -8.95 -19.95
C ASN A 76 -4.80 -9.33 -19.68
N LYS A 77 -3.89 -8.53 -20.24
CA LYS A 77 -2.44 -8.71 -20.13
C LYS A 77 -1.78 -7.42 -19.69
N TYR A 78 -0.60 -7.58 -19.12
CA TYR A 78 0.36 -6.49 -18.94
C TYR A 78 1.59 -6.79 -19.78
N LEU A 79 2.11 -5.73 -20.38
CA LEU A 79 3.38 -5.71 -21.09
C LEU A 79 4.41 -5.11 -20.15
N ILE A 80 5.45 -5.89 -19.85
CA ILE A 80 6.58 -5.48 -19.02
C ILE A 80 7.71 -5.08 -19.96
N SER A 81 8.12 -3.81 -19.91
CA SER A 81 9.32 -3.32 -20.58
C SER A 81 10.44 -3.13 -19.56
N ASP A 82 11.65 -3.48 -19.98
CA ASP A 82 12.89 -3.36 -19.23
C ASP A 82 13.76 -2.31 -19.93
N ASP A 83 13.94 -1.17 -19.29
CA ASP A 83 14.60 -0.01 -19.88
C ASP A 83 16.11 -0.25 -20.09
N LEU A 84 16.71 -1.26 -19.44
CA LEU A 84 18.10 -1.66 -19.70
C LEU A 84 18.24 -2.53 -20.96
N ARG A 85 17.14 -3.08 -21.47
CA ARG A 85 17.11 -3.99 -22.62
C ARG A 85 16.01 -3.58 -23.60
N PRO A 86 16.07 -2.34 -24.15
CA PRO A 86 15.02 -1.82 -25.03
C PRO A 86 14.91 -2.57 -26.36
N GLU A 87 15.96 -3.28 -26.76
CA GLU A 87 16.02 -4.10 -27.97
C GLU A 87 15.47 -5.52 -27.76
N GLU A 88 15.29 -5.97 -26.51
CA GLU A 88 14.74 -7.28 -26.20
C GLU A 88 13.22 -7.25 -26.13
N ASP A 89 12.58 -8.31 -26.64
CA ASP A 89 11.13 -8.43 -26.70
C ASP A 89 10.48 -8.26 -25.32
N TRP A 90 9.65 -7.22 -25.21
CA TRP A 90 8.79 -6.95 -24.07
C TRP A 90 8.01 -8.19 -23.62
N VAL A 91 7.97 -8.43 -22.31
CA VAL A 91 7.40 -9.67 -21.77
C VAL A 91 5.92 -9.48 -21.43
N ASN A 92 5.05 -10.27 -22.05
CA ASN A 92 3.63 -10.29 -21.73
C ASN A 92 3.33 -11.21 -20.54
N ILE A 93 2.53 -10.71 -19.59
CA ILE A 93 2.01 -11.45 -18.44
C ILE A 93 0.48 -11.39 -18.39
N LEU A 94 -0.17 -12.51 -18.05
CA LEU A 94 -1.62 -12.55 -17.86
C LEU A 94 -2.01 -11.89 -16.53
N THR A 95 -3.07 -11.08 -16.53
CA THR A 95 -3.60 -10.47 -15.30
C THR A 95 -3.99 -11.51 -14.25
N ASP A 96 -4.47 -12.68 -14.65
CA ASP A 96 -4.87 -13.75 -13.72
C ASP A 96 -3.69 -14.25 -12.87
N LEU A 97 -2.47 -14.25 -13.43
CA LEU A 97 -1.26 -14.55 -12.66
C LEU A 97 -0.95 -13.44 -11.65
N LEU A 98 -1.12 -12.18 -12.06
CA LEU A 98 -0.88 -11.02 -11.20
C LEU A 98 -1.91 -10.90 -10.07
N LEU A 99 -3.13 -11.44 -10.26
CA LEU A 99 -4.18 -11.54 -9.25
C LEU A 99 -3.90 -12.62 -8.20
N ASN A 100 -3.06 -13.60 -8.51
CA ASN A 100 -2.69 -14.65 -7.56
C ASN A 100 -1.69 -14.09 -6.53
N PRO A 101 -2.05 -14.00 -5.23
CA PRO A 101 -1.16 -13.45 -4.21
C PRO A 101 0.12 -14.25 -4.01
N ASP A 102 0.12 -15.54 -4.38
CA ASP A 102 1.27 -16.43 -4.28
C ASP A 102 2.16 -16.45 -5.52
N PHE A 103 1.77 -15.74 -6.57
CA PHE A 103 2.56 -15.66 -7.79
C PHE A 103 3.89 -14.94 -7.54
N ASP A 104 4.99 -15.65 -7.72
CA ASP A 104 6.35 -15.13 -7.63
C ASP A 104 6.73 -14.49 -8.97
N LEU A 105 6.43 -13.19 -9.08
CA LEU A 105 6.62 -12.40 -10.29
C LEU A 105 8.10 -12.38 -10.71
N VAL A 106 9.00 -12.18 -9.75
CA VAL A 106 10.44 -12.08 -10.00
C VAL A 106 10.95 -13.39 -10.56
N ARG A 107 10.68 -14.51 -9.89
CA ARG A 107 11.13 -15.82 -10.37
C ARG A 107 10.54 -16.16 -11.73
N TRP A 108 9.27 -15.82 -11.97
CA TRP A 108 8.66 -15.99 -13.28
C TRP A 108 9.37 -15.17 -14.36
N TYR A 109 9.65 -13.89 -14.08
CA TYR A 109 10.30 -12.98 -15.02
C TYR A 109 11.74 -13.42 -15.31
N THR A 110 12.54 -13.73 -14.28
CA THR A 110 13.89 -14.28 -14.45
C THR A 110 13.88 -15.54 -15.33
N ARG A 111 12.90 -16.43 -15.15
CA ARG A 111 12.79 -17.62 -16.00
C ARG A 111 12.52 -17.25 -17.46
N LYS A 112 11.66 -16.26 -17.70
CA LYS A 112 11.32 -15.78 -19.05
C LYS A 112 12.53 -15.13 -19.72
N SER A 113 13.21 -14.20 -19.05
CA SER A 113 14.43 -13.56 -19.56
C SER A 113 15.54 -14.58 -19.81
N GLY A 114 15.76 -15.52 -18.87
CA GLY A 114 16.75 -16.58 -19.03
C GLY A 114 16.48 -17.45 -20.26
N GLN A 115 15.22 -17.80 -20.53
CA GLN A 115 14.85 -18.56 -21.73
C GLN A 115 15.15 -17.79 -23.03
N GLN A 116 14.93 -16.47 -23.06
CA GLN A 116 15.19 -15.63 -24.23
C GLN A 116 16.69 -15.61 -24.57
N ILE A 117 17.57 -15.57 -23.57
CA ILE A 117 19.03 -15.58 -23.77
C ILE A 117 19.65 -16.99 -23.82
N GLY A 118 18.81 -18.04 -23.81
CA GLY A 118 19.27 -19.42 -23.97
C GLY A 118 19.83 -20.09 -22.71
N TRP A 119 19.45 -19.66 -21.50
CA TRP A 119 19.84 -20.33 -20.26
C TRP A 119 19.52 -21.82 -20.28
N THR A 120 20.53 -22.60 -19.94
CA THR A 120 20.44 -24.03 -19.71
C THR A 120 19.65 -24.33 -18.44
N LYS A 121 19.13 -25.56 -18.34
CA LYS A 121 18.50 -26.07 -17.11
C LYS A 121 19.43 -25.94 -15.89
N ARG A 122 20.74 -26.09 -16.08
CA ARG A 122 21.74 -26.00 -15.00
C ARG A 122 21.88 -24.56 -14.48
N GLU A 123 21.94 -23.58 -15.36
CA GLU A 123 21.99 -22.16 -14.97
C GLU A 123 20.73 -21.76 -14.21
N TRP A 124 19.56 -22.18 -14.69
CA TRP A 124 18.31 -21.97 -13.97
C TRP A 124 18.31 -22.61 -12.56
N GLN A 125 18.80 -23.84 -12.44
CA GLN A 125 18.93 -24.51 -11.14
C GLN A 125 19.89 -23.79 -10.21
N ASN A 126 21.00 -23.26 -10.73
CA ASN A 126 21.94 -22.47 -9.95
C ASN A 126 21.26 -21.18 -9.45
N TYR A 127 20.58 -20.43 -10.32
CA TYR A 127 19.83 -19.24 -9.92
C TYR A 127 18.82 -19.55 -8.80
N CYS A 128 18.03 -20.62 -8.94
CA CYS A 128 17.05 -21.03 -7.93
C CYS A 128 17.69 -21.40 -6.57
N LYS A 129 18.96 -21.80 -6.54
CA LYS A 129 19.68 -22.08 -5.29
C LYS A 129 20.16 -20.80 -4.60
N PHE A 130 20.51 -19.78 -5.37
CA PHE A 130 20.97 -18.49 -4.86
C PHE A 130 19.81 -17.58 -4.45
N SER A 131 18.74 -17.54 -5.26
CA SER A 131 17.53 -16.78 -4.96
C SER A 131 16.68 -17.52 -3.93
N ARG A 132 16.94 -17.25 -2.64
CA ARG A 132 16.16 -17.80 -1.51
C ARG A 132 14.92 -16.97 -1.19
N THR A 133 14.88 -15.72 -1.66
CA THR A 133 13.80 -14.79 -1.34
C THR A 133 12.68 -14.92 -2.37
N THR A 134 11.51 -15.39 -1.95
CA THR A 134 10.33 -15.39 -2.82
C THR A 134 9.69 -14.01 -2.84
N LEU A 135 9.63 -13.38 -4.01
CA LEU A 135 9.07 -12.04 -4.20
C LEU A 135 7.68 -12.16 -4.84
N ARG A 136 6.72 -12.53 -4.00
CA ARG A 136 5.32 -12.76 -4.38
C ARG A 136 4.56 -11.46 -4.61
N MET A 137 3.55 -11.51 -5.49
CA MET A 137 2.60 -10.41 -5.74
C MET A 137 1.92 -9.90 -4.46
N ARG A 138 1.57 -10.82 -3.55
CA ARG A 138 0.82 -10.54 -2.31
C ARG A 138 -0.48 -9.80 -2.65
N ASP A 139 -0.70 -8.62 -2.07
CA ASP A 139 -1.89 -7.80 -2.29
C ASP A 139 -1.54 -6.51 -3.04
N PRO A 140 -1.65 -6.49 -4.38
CA PRO A 140 -1.35 -5.31 -5.18
C PRO A 140 -2.30 -4.14 -4.91
N ILE A 141 -3.53 -4.42 -4.47
CA ILE A 141 -4.52 -3.38 -4.13
C ILE A 141 -4.08 -2.66 -2.86
N SER A 142 -3.80 -3.42 -1.79
CA SER A 142 -3.30 -2.86 -0.52
C SER A 142 -2.01 -2.06 -0.73
N ARG A 143 -1.02 -2.61 -1.44
CA ARG A 143 0.24 -1.89 -1.74
C ARG A 143 0.02 -0.57 -2.47
N ARG A 144 -0.86 -0.56 -3.48
CA ARG A 144 -1.16 0.65 -4.26
C ARG A 144 -1.83 1.70 -3.38
N ALA A 145 -2.85 1.31 -2.62
CA ALA A 145 -3.56 2.21 -1.72
C ALA A 145 -2.65 2.77 -0.63
N THR A 146 -1.84 1.93 0.04
CA THR A 146 -0.83 2.37 1.02
C THR A 146 0.12 3.41 0.43
N ARG A 147 0.67 3.17 -0.77
CA ARG A 147 1.56 4.13 -1.44
C ARG A 147 0.84 5.45 -1.75
N LEU A 148 -0.39 5.39 -2.25
CA LEU A 148 -1.15 6.61 -2.56
C LEU A 148 -1.43 7.40 -1.29
N LEU A 149 -1.80 6.72 -0.20
CA LEU A 149 -2.03 7.37 1.08
C LEU A 149 -0.74 8.00 1.66
N ASN A 150 0.39 7.29 1.64
CA ASN A 150 1.67 7.85 2.09
C ASN A 150 2.11 9.07 1.25
N LYS A 151 1.75 9.11 -0.05
CA LYS A 151 2.03 10.25 -0.94
C LYS A 151 1.00 11.38 -0.86
N GLY A 152 -0.19 11.09 -0.36
CA GLY A 152 -1.30 12.03 -0.31
C GLY A 152 -1.20 13.07 0.80
N ALA A 153 -0.29 12.87 1.75
CA ALA A 153 -0.04 13.82 2.83
C ALA A 153 0.39 15.21 2.30
N PRO A 154 0.09 16.30 3.04
CA PRO A 154 -0.59 16.32 4.34
C PRO A 154 -2.10 16.05 4.24
N TYR A 155 -2.69 15.59 5.33
CA TYR A 155 -4.14 15.42 5.50
C TYR A 155 -4.73 16.54 6.36
N PHE A 156 -6.06 16.58 6.43
CA PHE A 156 -6.81 17.54 7.25
C PHE A 156 -6.26 17.62 8.68
N GLY A 157 -5.94 18.84 9.12
CA GLY A 157 -5.40 19.13 10.45
C GLY A 157 -3.88 19.00 10.58
N GLU A 158 -3.16 18.59 9.53
CA GLU A 158 -1.71 18.38 9.62
C GLU A 158 -0.89 19.60 9.19
N SER A 159 0.27 19.76 9.83
CA SER A 159 1.28 20.74 9.42
C SER A 159 2.09 20.22 8.24
N LEU A 160 2.37 21.12 7.28
CA LEU A 160 3.29 20.87 6.16
C LEU A 160 4.74 20.55 6.59
N THR A 161 5.10 20.76 7.86
CA THR A 161 6.47 20.56 8.35
C THR A 161 6.76 19.12 8.78
N GLN A 162 5.74 18.29 8.98
CA GLN A 162 5.90 16.89 9.38
C GLN A 162 5.91 15.96 8.16
N TYR A 163 6.94 16.06 7.32
CA TYR A 163 7.23 15.00 6.37
C TYR A 163 7.93 13.86 7.13
N ALA A 164 7.16 12.91 7.65
CA ALA A 164 7.78 11.73 8.24
C ALA A 164 8.40 10.86 7.15
N SER A 165 9.64 10.45 7.39
CA SER A 165 10.37 9.46 6.60
C SER A 165 9.85 8.03 6.77
N GLU A 166 8.74 7.83 7.50
CA GLU A 166 8.22 6.51 7.86
C GLU A 166 6.88 6.23 7.16
N ASP A 167 6.63 4.95 6.86
CA ASP A 167 5.35 4.47 6.33
C ASP A 167 4.24 4.69 7.38
N ARG A 168 3.58 5.85 7.29
CA ARG A 168 2.44 6.26 8.12
C ARG A 168 1.28 5.27 8.02
N PHE A 169 0.93 4.91 6.79
CA PHE A 169 -0.22 4.06 6.52
C PHE A 169 0.19 2.60 6.40
N LEU A 170 -0.62 1.74 7.02
CA LEU A 170 -0.58 0.29 6.80
C LEU A 170 -1.99 -0.21 6.52
N LEU A 171 -2.17 -0.86 5.36
CA LEU A 171 -3.41 -1.54 5.04
C LEU A 171 -3.31 -3.03 5.33
N THR A 172 -4.21 -3.52 6.17
CA THR A 172 -4.35 -4.95 6.47
C THR A 172 -5.67 -5.49 5.93
N THR A 173 -5.62 -6.69 5.38
CA THR A 173 -6.80 -7.33 4.80
C THR A 173 -7.54 -8.13 5.86
N GLN A 174 -8.84 -7.96 5.95
CA GLN A 174 -9.70 -8.81 6.78
C GLN A 174 -10.65 -9.61 5.90
N SER A 175 -10.95 -10.82 6.36
CA SER A 175 -11.73 -11.81 5.62
C SER A 175 -12.98 -12.22 6.38
N VAL A 176 -14.09 -12.39 5.67
CA VAL A 176 -15.34 -13.01 6.15
C VAL A 176 -15.46 -14.36 5.49
N ASP A 177 -15.62 -15.42 6.28
CA ASP A 177 -15.71 -16.80 5.77
C ASP A 177 -14.52 -17.18 4.85
N GLY A 178 -13.33 -16.65 5.17
CA GLY A 178 -12.12 -16.86 4.36
C GLY A 178 -12.07 -16.06 3.06
N ILE A 179 -13.08 -15.24 2.77
CA ILE A 179 -13.13 -14.35 1.61
C ILE A 179 -12.64 -12.96 2.03
N PRO A 180 -11.59 -12.40 1.41
CA PRO A 180 -11.13 -11.06 1.76
C PRO A 180 -12.15 -10.00 1.34
N SER A 181 -12.77 -9.33 2.32
CA SER A 181 -13.94 -8.47 2.12
C SER A 181 -13.65 -6.98 2.32
N TRP A 182 -12.80 -6.63 3.29
CA TRP A 182 -12.46 -5.23 3.59
C TRP A 182 -10.98 -5.07 3.95
N TYR A 183 -10.53 -3.82 3.87
CA TYR A 183 -9.25 -3.39 4.38
C TYR A 183 -9.46 -2.56 5.65
N ILE A 184 -8.57 -2.75 6.62
CA ILE A 184 -8.35 -1.80 7.70
C ILE A 184 -7.19 -0.91 7.29
N VAL A 185 -7.46 0.37 7.12
CA VAL A 185 -6.46 1.42 6.97
C VAL A 185 -6.05 1.84 8.38
N ASN A 186 -4.79 1.57 8.73
CA ASN A 186 -4.20 1.99 10.00
C ASN A 186 -3.31 3.21 9.75
N ASP A 187 -3.70 4.36 10.29
CA ASP A 187 -2.92 5.59 10.31
C ASP A 187 -2.17 5.69 11.63
N ARG A 188 -0.87 5.39 11.57
CA ARG A 188 -0.01 5.34 12.77
C ARG A 188 0.22 6.70 13.40
N HIS A 189 0.13 7.78 12.62
CA HIS A 189 0.38 9.12 13.13
C HIS A 189 -0.81 9.63 13.93
N LEU A 190 -2.01 9.41 13.42
CA LEU A 190 -3.24 9.82 14.11
C LEU A 190 -3.74 8.78 15.11
N MET A 191 -3.06 7.62 15.22
CA MET A 191 -3.55 6.44 15.93
C MET A 191 -5.00 6.10 15.54
N PHE A 192 -5.33 6.30 14.26
CA PHE A 192 -6.67 6.25 13.72
C PHE A 192 -6.83 5.05 12.80
N GLN A 193 -7.98 4.38 12.89
CA GLN A 193 -8.30 3.23 12.06
C GLN A 193 -9.64 3.43 11.37
N VAL A 194 -9.67 3.12 10.07
CA VAL A 194 -10.89 3.16 9.27
C VAL A 194 -10.97 1.93 8.38
N ILE A 195 -12.20 1.46 8.16
CA ILE A 195 -12.49 0.28 7.33
C ILE A 195 -12.99 0.74 5.95
N THR A 196 -12.53 0.06 4.90
CA THR A 196 -13.03 0.26 3.53
C THR A 196 -13.27 -1.04 2.81
N LEU A 197 -14.29 -1.06 1.95
CA LEU A 197 -14.62 -2.24 1.16
C LEU A 197 -13.54 -2.53 0.12
N ARG A 198 -13.15 -3.80 -0.01
CA ARG A 198 -12.13 -4.22 -0.97
C ARG A 198 -12.50 -3.85 -2.41
N ASP A 199 -13.77 -4.02 -2.77
CA ASP A 199 -14.27 -3.70 -4.12
C ASP A 199 -14.23 -2.21 -4.45
N LEU A 200 -14.27 -1.34 -3.43
CA LEU A 200 -14.13 0.10 -3.64
C LEU A 200 -12.71 0.43 -4.12
N LEU A 201 -11.69 -0.13 -3.47
CA LEU A 201 -10.27 0.05 -3.86
C LEU A 201 -9.92 -0.60 -5.22
N ARG A 202 -10.75 -1.51 -5.74
CA ARG A 202 -10.56 -2.09 -7.08
C ARG A 202 -10.96 -1.14 -8.21
N LYS A 203 -11.78 -0.12 -7.93
CA LYS A 203 -12.22 0.84 -8.94
C LYS A 203 -11.06 1.78 -9.28
N LEU A 204 -10.64 1.79 -10.54
CA LEU A 204 -9.48 2.57 -11.01
C LEU A 204 -9.64 4.08 -10.73
N GLN A 205 -10.88 4.57 -10.77
CA GLN A 205 -11.23 5.97 -10.54
C GLN A 205 -11.45 6.34 -9.07
N PHE A 206 -11.38 5.37 -8.15
CA PHE A 206 -11.54 5.66 -6.72
C PHE A 206 -10.34 6.45 -6.21
N ASP A 207 -10.59 7.64 -5.68
CA ASP A 207 -9.57 8.48 -5.06
C ASP A 207 -9.46 8.14 -3.58
N VAL A 208 -8.52 7.24 -3.27
CA VAL A 208 -8.32 6.76 -1.89
C VAL A 208 -7.82 7.86 -0.96
N VAL A 209 -7.11 8.86 -1.48
CA VAL A 209 -6.57 9.96 -0.66
C VAL A 209 -7.70 10.89 -0.25
N ASN A 210 -8.48 11.38 -1.21
CA ASN A 210 -9.61 12.27 -0.90
C ASN A 210 -10.70 11.56 -0.08
N TRP A 211 -10.94 10.27 -0.33
CA TRP A 211 -11.84 9.46 0.52
C TRP A 211 -11.34 9.43 1.97
N TYR A 212 -10.06 9.16 2.18
CA TYR A 212 -9.49 9.07 3.52
C TYR A 212 -9.53 10.43 4.23
N ASP A 213 -9.13 11.50 3.55
CA ASP A 213 -9.12 12.87 4.08
C ASP A 213 -10.50 13.31 4.60
N LYS A 214 -11.54 13.12 3.77
CA LYS A 214 -12.94 13.37 4.18
C LYS A 214 -13.39 12.47 5.32
N THR A 215 -12.88 11.25 5.39
CA THR A 215 -13.24 10.33 6.47
C THR A 215 -12.63 10.79 7.80
N VAL A 216 -11.39 11.27 7.80
CA VAL A 216 -10.75 11.88 8.98
C VAL A 216 -11.52 13.12 9.42
N GLU A 217 -11.80 14.04 8.50
CA GLU A 217 -12.56 15.27 8.80
C GLU A 217 -13.92 14.96 9.45
N ARG A 218 -14.71 14.07 8.85
CA ARG A 218 -16.02 13.67 9.40
C ARG A 218 -15.90 12.98 10.76
N SER A 219 -14.87 12.15 10.95
CA SER A 219 -14.64 11.46 12.23
C SER A 219 -14.31 12.45 13.33
N LEU A 220 -13.48 13.47 13.02
CA LEU A 220 -13.17 14.55 13.94
C LEU A 220 -14.39 15.40 14.26
N GLN A 221 -15.17 15.80 13.25
CA GLN A 221 -16.41 16.55 13.46
C GLN A 221 -17.38 15.78 14.37
N THR A 222 -17.57 14.48 14.10
CA THR A 222 -18.44 13.61 14.91
C THR A 222 -17.94 13.52 16.36
N LEU A 223 -16.62 13.45 16.55
CA LEU A 223 -16.01 13.45 17.87
C LEU A 223 -16.29 14.77 18.60
N CYS A 224 -16.05 15.91 17.94
CA CYS A 224 -16.35 17.24 18.47
C CYS A 224 -17.83 17.39 18.85
N ASP A 225 -18.75 17.02 17.96
CA ASP A 225 -20.19 17.12 18.20
C ASP A 225 -20.60 16.31 19.43
N LYS A 226 -20.10 15.07 19.57
CA LYS A 226 -20.38 14.23 20.75
C LYS A 226 -19.85 14.85 22.03
N LEU A 227 -18.60 15.33 21.99
CA LEU A 227 -17.94 15.92 23.14
C LEU A 227 -18.63 17.21 23.62
N LEU A 228 -19.11 18.03 22.68
CA LEU A 228 -19.88 19.25 22.95
C LEU A 228 -21.33 18.96 23.36
N SER A 229 -21.90 17.81 22.95
CA SER A 229 -23.27 17.44 23.30
C SER A 229 -23.42 16.85 24.70
N ASP A 230 -22.38 16.22 25.26
CA ASP A 230 -22.46 15.47 26.52
C ASP A 230 -21.81 16.17 27.74
N ARG A 231 -21.02 17.26 27.57
CA ARG A 231 -20.33 17.97 28.68
C ARG A 231 -20.05 19.46 28.40
N GLU A 232 -19.75 20.24 29.45
CA GLU A 232 -19.13 21.57 29.32
C GLU A 232 -17.84 21.44 28.50
N GLU A 233 -17.84 22.03 27.30
CA GLU A 233 -16.77 22.13 26.30
C GLU A 233 -15.34 22.29 26.87
N SER A 234 -15.21 23.00 27.99
CA SER A 234 -13.97 23.22 28.74
C SER A 234 -13.32 21.94 29.29
N ALA A 235 -14.09 20.92 29.69
CA ALA A 235 -13.54 19.68 30.23
C ALA A 235 -12.87 18.82 29.16
N VAL A 236 -13.39 18.86 27.94
CA VAL A 236 -12.90 18.11 26.79
C VAL A 236 -11.64 18.75 26.24
N LEU A 237 -11.65 20.07 26.07
CA LEU A 237 -10.48 20.82 25.65
C LEU A 237 -9.35 20.65 26.66
N ASN A 238 -9.64 20.69 27.96
CA ASN A 238 -8.65 20.38 28.98
C ASN A 238 -8.07 18.96 28.85
N TRP A 239 -8.85 17.95 28.47
CA TRP A 239 -8.35 16.59 28.23
C TRP A 239 -7.48 16.47 26.98
N LEU A 240 -7.91 17.08 25.86
CA LEU A 240 -7.18 17.06 24.58
C LEU A 240 -5.85 17.80 24.64
N TYR A 241 -5.77 18.86 25.45
CA TYR A 241 -4.60 19.72 25.59
C TYR A 241 -3.84 19.51 26.91
N GLN A 242 -4.05 18.40 27.63
CA GLN A 242 -3.13 18.08 28.73
C GLN A 242 -1.74 17.84 28.13
N GLU A 243 -0.79 18.73 28.45
CA GLU A 243 0.61 18.43 28.23
C GLU A 243 0.94 17.14 28.99
N PRO A 244 1.66 16.19 28.37
CA PRO A 244 2.07 14.99 29.09
C PRO A 244 2.86 15.41 30.32
N GLU A 245 2.37 15.07 31.51
CA GLU A 245 3.10 15.34 32.75
C GLU A 245 4.49 14.72 32.61
N ILE A 246 5.51 15.58 32.60
CA ILE A 246 6.90 15.15 32.61
C ILE A 246 7.12 14.49 33.96
N ILE A 247 7.05 13.16 34.00
CA ILE A 247 7.40 12.37 35.17
C ILE A 247 8.89 12.62 35.42
N SER A 248 9.19 13.31 36.52
CA SER A 248 10.54 13.67 36.97
C SER A 248 11.14 12.63 37.90
#